data_AF-A0A9W6YTY0-F1
#
_entry.id   AF-A0A9W6YTY0-F1
#
_cell.length_a   1.000
_cell.length_b   1.000
_cell.length_c   1.000
_cell.angle_alpha   90.00
_cell.angle_beta   90.00
_cell.angle_gamma   90.00
#
_symmetry.space_group_name_H-M   'P 1'
#
loop_
_entity.id
_entity.type
_entity.pdbx_description
1 polymer ?
#
loop_
_entity_poly.entity_id
_entity_poly.type
_entity_poly.pdbx_seq_one_letter_code
_entity_poly.pdbx_strand_id
1 'polypeptide(L)'
;MTLSPQKSISTNESKRPSPSGTTSNSSPGSPPTKKSKKGTSAQNLSAEEKKLRHIQSEHKRREQIRSTFDKLVRIIPSLEQKESRSELVVLNKTSDYLEELRQQRQKLVEAAKLKGIDIPEELLK
;
A
#
# COMPACT_ATOMS: atom_id res chain seq x y z
N MET A 1 10.75 -24.35 51.79
CA MET A 1 11.28 -23.24 50.97
C MET A 1 12.35 -23.81 50.06
N THR A 2 12.01 -24.15 48.82
CA THR A 2 12.96 -24.66 47.82
C THR A 2 12.63 -24.01 46.48
N LEU A 3 13.60 -23.29 45.94
CA LEU A 3 13.50 -22.41 44.77
C LEU A 3 13.37 -23.21 43.47
N SER A 4 12.48 -22.76 42.58
CA SER A 4 12.47 -23.14 41.16
C SER A 4 13.65 -22.48 40.41
N PRO A 5 14.34 -23.19 39.51
CA PRO A 5 15.30 -22.57 38.60
C PRO A 5 14.62 -21.92 37.39
N GLN A 6 15.23 -20.80 36.99
CA GLN A 6 14.80 -19.86 35.98
C GLN A 6 14.92 -20.37 34.53
N LYS A 7 14.02 -19.79 33.73
CA LYS A 7 13.91 -19.65 32.28
C LYS A 7 15.26 -19.41 31.57
N SER A 8 15.59 -20.24 30.59
CA SER A 8 16.60 -19.97 29.56
C SER A 8 15.91 -19.50 28.28
N ILE A 9 16.06 -18.21 27.95
CA ILE A 9 15.68 -17.70 26.63
C ILE A 9 16.94 -17.75 25.76
N SER A 10 16.93 -18.65 24.78
CA SER A 10 17.97 -18.75 23.76
C SER A 10 17.91 -17.51 22.85
N THR A 11 19.00 -16.75 22.82
CA THR A 11 19.25 -15.65 21.89
C THR A 11 19.57 -16.24 20.51
N ASN A 12 18.59 -16.22 19.60
CA ASN A 12 18.82 -16.59 18.20
C ASN A 12 19.31 -15.35 17.43
N GLU A 13 20.63 -15.22 17.32
CA GLU A 13 21.32 -14.19 16.55
C GLU A 13 21.31 -14.57 15.07
N SER A 14 20.24 -14.23 14.36
CA SER A 14 20.14 -14.45 12.91
C SER A 14 20.53 -13.19 12.14
N LYS A 15 21.75 -13.24 11.59
CA LYS A 15 22.26 -12.50 10.42
C LYS A 15 21.19 -11.71 9.64
N ARG A 16 21.27 -10.38 9.69
CA ARG A 16 20.70 -9.51 8.65
C ARG A 16 21.76 -9.23 7.58
N PRO A 17 21.48 -9.44 6.28
CA PRO A 17 22.34 -8.93 5.22
C PRO A 17 22.09 -7.42 5.05
N SER A 18 23.18 -6.65 5.05
CA SER A 18 23.21 -5.25 4.64
C SER A 18 22.91 -5.12 3.15
N PRO A 19 22.00 -4.25 2.69
CA PRO A 19 21.98 -3.84 1.30
C PRO A 19 22.80 -2.55 1.13
N SER A 20 24.09 -2.72 0.83
CA SER A 20 24.86 -1.72 0.10
C SER A 20 24.40 -1.73 -1.35
N GLY A 21 23.55 -0.77 -1.71
CA GLY A 21 23.04 -0.58 -3.07
C GLY A 21 22.98 0.90 -3.39
N THR A 22 24.12 1.46 -3.79
CA THR A 22 24.25 2.78 -4.40
C THR A 22 23.39 2.84 -5.66
N THR A 23 22.38 3.72 -5.69
CA THR A 23 21.78 4.20 -6.94
C THR A 23 21.97 5.71 -6.99
N SER A 24 23.09 6.12 -7.58
CA SER A 24 23.29 7.47 -8.09
C SER A 24 22.50 7.61 -9.39
N ASN A 25 21.39 8.35 -9.37
CA ASN A 25 20.81 8.88 -10.60
C ASN A 25 20.85 10.40 -10.55
N SER A 26 21.91 10.94 -11.10
CA SER A 26 22.18 12.35 -11.28
C SER A 26 21.63 12.84 -12.61
N SER A 27 20.57 13.63 -12.58
CA SER A 27 20.26 14.61 -13.62
C SER A 27 19.85 15.92 -12.95
N PRO A 28 20.64 16.99 -13.13
CA PRO A 28 20.02 18.31 -13.21
C PRO A 28 20.63 19.15 -14.35
N GLY A 29 19.78 19.54 -15.29
CA GLY A 29 20.04 20.70 -16.16
C GLY A 29 19.85 22.00 -15.37
N SER A 30 20.98 22.58 -14.96
CA SER A 30 21.35 23.97 -14.60
C SER A 30 20.57 25.17 -15.25
N PRO A 31 20.72 26.47 -14.81
CA PRO A 31 21.51 27.09 -13.70
C PRO A 31 20.77 28.28 -12.95
N PRO A 32 21.42 29.30 -12.29
CA PRO A 32 21.57 29.40 -10.82
C PRO A 32 21.25 30.80 -10.18
N THR A 33 21.62 30.98 -8.90
CA THR A 33 21.79 32.24 -8.09
C THR A 33 20.61 32.64 -7.17
N LYS A 34 20.74 33.07 -5.90
CA LYS A 34 21.87 33.40 -5.01
C LYS A 34 21.42 33.33 -3.52
N LYS A 35 22.25 32.67 -2.70
CA LYS A 35 22.51 32.71 -1.24
C LYS A 35 21.73 33.71 -0.34
N SER A 36 21.25 33.21 0.81
CA SER A 36 21.78 33.65 2.13
C SER A 36 21.41 32.68 3.27
N LYS A 37 22.42 32.43 4.11
CA LYS A 37 22.55 31.43 5.17
C LYS A 37 21.62 31.69 6.37
N LYS A 38 21.04 30.62 6.92
CA LYS A 38 21.02 30.43 8.39
C LYS A 38 21.28 28.96 8.70
N GLY A 39 22.53 28.68 9.05
CA GLY A 39 22.93 27.40 9.58
C GLY A 39 22.39 27.26 11.00
N THR A 40 21.52 26.28 11.18
CA THR A 40 21.45 25.46 12.40
C THR A 40 21.23 24.05 11.90
N SER A 41 22.35 23.34 11.75
CA SER A 41 22.44 21.91 11.63
C SER A 41 21.41 21.24 10.70
N ALA A 42 21.88 20.76 9.54
CA ALA A 42 21.55 19.39 9.17
C ALA A 42 22.03 18.48 10.32
N GLN A 43 21.31 18.53 11.44
CA GLN A 43 21.48 17.69 12.59
C GLN A 43 21.12 16.35 12.00
N ASN A 44 22.13 15.51 11.86
CA ASN A 44 21.93 14.08 11.70
C ASN A 44 20.88 13.72 12.76
N LEU A 45 19.62 13.58 12.31
CA LEU A 45 18.50 13.25 13.19
C LEU A 45 19.02 12.17 14.13
N SER A 46 18.86 12.40 15.44
CA SER A 46 19.37 11.45 16.42
C SER A 46 18.90 10.05 16.02
N ALA A 47 19.71 9.02 16.27
CA ALA A 47 19.32 7.65 15.94
C ALA A 47 17.90 7.33 16.47
N GLU A 48 17.54 7.93 17.60
CA GLU A 48 16.21 7.88 18.21
C GLU A 48 15.13 8.62 17.40
N GLU A 49 15.39 9.85 16.95
CA GLU A 49 14.45 10.63 16.12
C GLU A 49 14.20 9.95 14.77
N LYS A 50 15.24 9.40 14.14
CA LYS A 50 15.10 8.61 12.89
C LYS A 50 14.21 7.39 13.13
N LYS A 51 14.41 6.69 14.24
CA LYS A 51 13.60 5.52 14.62
C LYS A 51 12.13 5.91 14.83
N LEU A 52 11.86 7.01 15.54
CA LEU A 52 10.50 7.52 15.75
C LEU A 52 9.82 7.91 14.44
N ARG A 53 10.50 8.67 13.58
CA ARG A 53 9.96 9.05 12.26
C ARG A 53 9.71 7.82 11.37
N HIS A 54 10.58 6.82 11.41
CA HIS A 54 10.39 5.58 10.68
C HIS A 54 9.14 4.81 11.14
N ILE A 55 8.95 4.67 12.45
CA ILE A 55 7.76 4.03 13.04
C ILE A 55 6.48 4.78 12.62
N GLN A 56 6.49 6.11 12.72
CA GLN A 56 5.34 6.93 12.30
C GLN A 56 5.04 6.81 10.80
N SER A 57 6.08 6.83 9.96
CA SER A 57 5.92 6.68 8.51
C SER A 57 5.33 5.32 8.16
N GLU A 58 5.78 4.25 8.81
CA GLU A 58 5.27 2.90 8.56
C GLU A 58 3.86 2.71 9.11
N HIS A 59 3.54 3.31 10.27
CA HIS A 59 2.16 3.33 10.78
C HIS A 59 1.21 3.98 9.79
N LYS A 60 1.54 5.20 9.34
CA LYS A 60 0.75 5.92 8.34
C LYS A 60 0.60 5.12 7.05
N ARG A 61 1.68 4.50 6.57
CA ARG A 61 1.64 3.63 5.38
C ARG A 61 0.66 2.47 5.57
N ARG A 62 0.69 1.80 6.72
CA ARG A 62 -0.23 0.68 7.03
C ARG A 62 -1.67 1.13 7.18
N GLU A 63 -1.91 2.28 7.79
CA GLU A 63 -3.26 2.87 7.89
C GLU A 63 -3.84 3.19 6.51
N GLN A 64 -3.04 3.77 5.62
CA GLN A 64 -3.46 4.03 4.24
C GLN A 64 -3.83 2.75 3.51
N ILE A 65 -3.01 1.71 3.61
CA ILE A 65 -3.31 0.39 3.02
C ILE A 65 -4.63 -0.15 3.59
N ARG A 66 -4.81 -0.15 4.91
CA ARG A 66 -6.05 -0.63 5.54
C ARG A 66 -7.27 0.16 5.07
N SER A 67 -7.17 1.49 5.03
CA SER A 67 -8.26 2.34 4.54
C SER A 67 -8.63 2.03 3.08
N THR A 68 -7.66 1.66 2.23
CA THR A 68 -7.98 1.22 0.86
C THR A 68 -8.73 -0.11 0.82
N PHE A 69 -8.36 -1.08 1.67
CA PHE A 69 -9.11 -2.34 1.81
C PHE A 69 -10.53 -2.12 2.35
N ASP A 70 -10.70 -1.22 3.32
CA ASP A 70 -12.03 -0.86 3.85
C ASP A 70 -12.93 -0.26 2.74
N LYS A 71 -12.34 0.52 1.81
CA LYS A 71 -13.08 1.02 0.63
C LYS A 71 -13.49 -0.10 -0.32
N LEU A 72 -12.61 -1.07 -0.58
CA LEU A 72 -12.95 -2.23 -1.42
C LEU A 72 -14.12 -3.01 -0.84
N VAL A 73 -14.11 -3.27 0.47
CA VAL A 73 -15.21 -3.97 1.15
C VAL A 73 -16.53 -3.21 1.05
N ARG A 74 -16.51 -1.88 1.05
CA ARG A 74 -17.73 -1.07 0.92
C ARG A 74 -18.35 -1.12 -0.48
N ILE A 75 -17.53 -1.20 -1.54
CA ILE A 75 -18.01 -1.10 -2.93
C ILE A 75 -18.36 -2.46 -3.53
N ILE A 76 -17.80 -3.56 -3.01
CA ILE A 76 -18.01 -4.90 -3.54
C ILE A 76 -19.19 -5.55 -2.79
N PRO A 77 -20.31 -5.85 -3.47
CA PRO A 77 -21.50 -6.39 -2.82
C PRO A 77 -21.29 -7.76 -2.14
N SER A 78 -20.31 -8.53 -2.61
CA SER A 78 -20.00 -9.87 -2.10
C SER A 78 -19.10 -9.88 -0.87
N LEU A 79 -18.58 -8.72 -0.44
CA LEU A 79 -17.74 -8.57 0.73
C LEU A 79 -18.55 -8.05 1.93
N GLU A 80 -18.29 -8.64 3.09
CA GLU A 80 -18.85 -8.16 4.35
C GLU A 80 -17.81 -7.36 5.15
N GLN A 81 -18.27 -6.44 6.01
CA GLN A 81 -17.37 -5.63 6.86
C GLN A 81 -16.41 -6.48 7.71
N LYS A 82 -16.85 -7.69 8.12
CA LYS A 82 -16.03 -8.66 8.87
C LYS A 82 -14.81 -9.18 8.09
N GLU A 83 -14.86 -9.13 6.76
CA GLU A 83 -13.82 -9.65 5.87
C GLU A 83 -12.72 -8.61 5.56
N SER A 84 -12.88 -7.35 6.01
CA SER A 84 -11.88 -6.27 5.89
C SER A 84 -10.50 -6.58 6.50
N ARG A 85 -10.41 -7.63 7.33
CA ARG A 85 -9.16 -8.10 7.93
C ARG A 85 -8.43 -9.13 7.07
N SER A 86 -9.07 -9.72 6.06
CA SER A 86 -8.49 -10.77 5.23
C SER A 86 -8.11 -10.25 3.84
N GLU A 87 -6.85 -9.84 3.68
CA GLU A 87 -6.33 -9.25 2.44
C GLU A 87 -6.57 -10.17 1.22
N LEU A 88 -6.27 -11.47 1.35
CA LEU A 88 -6.43 -12.43 0.27
C LEU A 88 -7.90 -12.59 -0.15
N VAL A 89 -8.82 -12.66 0.80
CA VAL A 89 -10.25 -12.82 0.51
C VAL A 89 -10.79 -11.57 -0.19
N VAL A 90 -10.41 -10.37 0.30
CA VAL A 90 -10.81 -9.12 -0.35
C VAL A 90 -10.31 -9.07 -1.79
N LEU A 91 -9.04 -9.40 -2.05
CA LEU A 91 -8.49 -9.36 -3.42
C LEU A 91 -9.16 -10.39 -4.34
N ASN A 92 -9.38 -11.63 -3.89
CA ASN A 92 -10.02 -12.65 -4.71
C ASN A 92 -11.46 -12.26 -5.07
N LYS A 93 -12.28 -11.88 -4.09
CA LYS A 93 -13.66 -11.44 -4.37
C LYS A 93 -13.71 -10.17 -5.22
N THR A 94 -12.73 -9.28 -5.07
CA THR A 94 -12.58 -8.11 -5.96
C THR A 94 -12.36 -8.54 -7.40
N SER A 95 -11.46 -9.50 -7.63
CA SER A 95 -11.18 -10.04 -8.96
C SER A 95 -12.42 -10.69 -9.58
N ASP A 96 -13.13 -11.51 -8.81
CA ASP A 96 -14.35 -12.18 -9.27
C ASP A 96 -15.43 -11.16 -9.65
N TYR A 97 -15.61 -10.11 -8.83
CA TYR A 97 -16.58 -9.05 -9.10
C TYR A 97 -16.23 -8.23 -10.34
N LEU A 98 -14.94 -7.98 -10.62
CA LEU A 98 -14.51 -7.31 -11.85
C LEU A 98 -14.87 -8.14 -13.10
N GLU A 99 -14.69 -9.46 -13.05
CA GLU A 99 -15.10 -10.34 -14.15
C GLU A 99 -16.62 -10.37 -14.33
N GLU A 100 -17.38 -10.40 -13.24
CA GLU A 100 -18.84 -10.29 -13.29
C GLU A 100 -19.29 -8.99 -13.95
N LEU A 101 -18.73 -7.85 -13.55
CA LEU A 101 -19.05 -6.55 -14.13
C LEU A 101 -18.73 -6.48 -15.63
N ARG A 102 -17.62 -7.09 -16.07
CA ARG A 102 -17.28 -7.19 -17.51
C ARG A 102 -18.32 -8.00 -18.27
N GLN A 103 -18.71 -9.15 -17.74
CA GLN A 103 -19.74 -9.99 -18.36
C GLN A 103 -21.10 -9.29 -18.40
N GLN A 104 -21.50 -8.61 -17.32
CA GLN A 104 -22.73 -7.83 -17.26
C GLN A 104 -22.72 -6.70 -18.29
N ARG A 105 -21.60 -5.95 -18.40
CA ARG A 105 -21.43 -4.91 -19.42
C ARG A 105 -21.60 -5.49 -20.82
N GLN A 106 -20.95 -6.61 -21.13
CA GLN A 106 -21.07 -7.24 -22.46
C GLN A 106 -22.52 -7.60 -22.79
N LYS A 107 -23.23 -8.23 -21.83
CA LYS A 107 -24.66 -8.58 -21.99
C LYS A 107 -25.53 -7.35 -22.21
N LEU A 108 -25.28 -6.27 -21.47
CA LEU A 108 -26.02 -5.01 -21.62
C LEU A 108 -25.76 -4.36 -22.98
N VAL A 109 -24.51 -4.38 -23.45
CA VAL A 109 -24.14 -3.88 -24.77
C VAL A 109 -24.83 -4.67 -25.88
N GLU A 110 -24.85 -6.00 -25.78
CA GLU A 110 -25.56 -6.86 -26.74
C GLU A 110 -27.07 -6.59 -26.72
N ALA A 111 -27.67 -6.49 -25.54
CA ALA A 111 -29.10 -6.20 -25.40
C ALA A 111 -29.47 -4.80 -25.95
N ALA A 112 -28.61 -3.80 -25.76
CA ALA A 112 -28.82 -2.46 -26.30
C ALA A 112 -28.72 -2.44 -27.84
N LYS A 113 -27.72 -3.13 -28.41
CA LYS A 113 -27.60 -3.30 -29.87
C LYS A 113 -28.82 -3.97 -30.48
N LEU A 114 -29.33 -5.04 -29.86
CA LEU A 114 -30.55 -5.73 -30.31
C LEU A 114 -31.79 -4.82 -30.27
N LYS A 115 -31.83 -3.86 -29.34
CA LYS A 115 -32.91 -2.87 -29.24
C LYS A 115 -32.70 -1.65 -30.15
N GLY A 116 -31.63 -1.61 -30.92
CA GLY A 116 -31.29 -0.47 -31.78
C GLY A 116 -30.85 0.78 -31.01
N ILE A 117 -30.42 0.63 -29.76
CA ILE A 117 -29.88 1.73 -28.96
C ILE A 117 -28.43 1.95 -29.38
N ASP A 118 -28.11 3.16 -29.82
CA ASP A 118 -26.73 3.54 -30.14
C ASP A 118 -25.90 3.66 -28.86
N ILE A 119 -24.73 3.02 -28.86
CA ILE A 119 -23.85 2.94 -27.69
C ILE A 119 -22.59 3.74 -28.00
N PRO A 120 -22.28 4.81 -27.24
CA PRO A 120 -21.06 5.58 -27.41
C PRO A 120 -19.82 4.67 -27.39
N GLU A 121 -18.90 4.86 -28.34
CA GLU A 121 -17.69 4.02 -28.44
C GLU A 121 -16.83 4.02 -27.17
N GLU A 122 -16.89 5.08 -26.37
CA GLU A 122 -16.22 5.16 -25.07
C GLU A 122 -16.67 4.04 -24.11
N LEU A 123 -17.92 3.60 -24.24
CA LEU A 123 -18.51 2.52 -23.45
C LEU A 123 -18.32 1.13 -24.08
N LEU A 124 -17.48 1.00 -25.11
CA LEU A 124 -17.09 -0.28 -25.72
C LEU A 124 -15.63 -0.70 -25.42
N LYS A 125 -14.83 0.19 -24.82
CA LYS A 125 -13.41 -0.04 -24.48
C LYS A 125 -13.19 -0.66 -23.10
#